data_AF-A0A0C2CX89-F1
#
_entry.id   AF-A0A0C2CX89-F1
#
_cell.length_a   1.000
_cell.length_b   1.000
_cell.length_c   1.000
_cell.angle_alpha   90.00
_cell.angle_beta   90.00
_cell.angle_gamma   90.00
#
_symmetry.space_group_name_H-M   'P 1'
#
loop_
_entity.id
_entity.type
_entity.pdbx_description
1 polymer ?
#
loop_
_entity_poly.entity_id
_entity_poly.type
_entity_poly.pdbx_seq_one_letter_code
_entity_poly.pdbx_strand_id
1 'polypeptide(L)'
;MSALASLVELLHVEYGLDAARGGMAAAVARHIEDRVARLNINEDALFERVRANVEDERARLVHAVTVRHSWFYRDPDQLDALAQLLHARHLQAPERVLELWCAGCARGEEAWTLAMVAAKLELPVRVLATDVDAVAIDLARAGRYAAWSLRELPPGLQRYFQAEGEEPERRWVIDPSLRDKVEFAVHNLCDPAPARRFDLICCRNVLIYFGLGQAKSVVSRLRERLLPGGELALGSSDLLCGEVQPKPTRPTPKRPPPPPRSVLAPSTAVAAASSARARASRPLADAFVGGFTQGSERIEDNPLERAGLAVQSAEYEHGLQLATELTARQPLLTEAHLWAGLANYALGDYQAASEALRRARLLAPQLWPAILFAALTYERRGRWPAAQRCWLELERSMQLSDDIPIAGTTTLRGALSSWRSEALELARQRTSTKASSHPRLDRRNDP
;
A
#
# COMPACT_ATOMS: atom_id res chain seq x y z
N MET A 1 -24.08 -30.25 8.27
CA MET A 1 -23.57 -29.21 7.35
C MET A 1 -22.59 -29.88 6.40
N SER A 2 -22.27 -29.29 5.24
CA SER A 2 -21.19 -29.83 4.40
C SER A 2 -19.82 -29.58 5.06
N ALA A 3 -18.83 -30.44 4.79
CA ALA A 3 -17.49 -30.25 5.34
C ALA A 3 -16.88 -28.89 4.96
N LEU A 4 -17.14 -28.41 3.74
CA LEU A 4 -16.79 -27.06 3.30
C LEU A 4 -17.34 -25.97 4.24
N ALA A 5 -18.64 -26.04 4.60
CA ALA A 5 -19.24 -25.05 5.50
C ALA A 5 -18.63 -25.12 6.91
N SER A 6 -18.40 -26.32 7.44
CA SER A 6 -17.83 -26.50 8.78
C SER A 6 -16.33 -26.16 8.86
N LEU A 7 -15.56 -26.35 7.80
CA LEU A 7 -14.17 -25.87 7.72
C LEU A 7 -14.08 -24.35 7.56
N VAL A 8 -15.00 -23.75 6.79
CA VAL A 8 -15.15 -22.28 6.72
C VAL A 8 -15.52 -21.69 8.08
N GLU A 9 -16.45 -22.32 8.81
CA GLU A 9 -16.84 -21.91 10.16
C GLU A 9 -15.67 -22.03 11.15
N LEU A 10 -14.90 -23.12 11.10
CA LEU A 10 -13.68 -23.29 11.91
C LEU A 10 -12.66 -22.17 11.64
N LEU A 11 -12.38 -21.85 10.38
CA LEU A 11 -11.48 -20.76 10.00
C LEU A 11 -11.98 -19.39 10.47
N HIS A 12 -13.30 -19.19 10.48
CA HIS A 12 -13.90 -17.96 10.98
C HIS A 12 -13.82 -17.85 12.51
N VAL A 13 -14.17 -18.91 13.23
CA VAL A 13 -14.26 -18.90 14.70
C VAL A 13 -12.89 -18.92 15.37
N GLU A 14 -11.98 -19.79 14.93
CA GLU A 14 -10.65 -19.92 15.55
C GLU A 14 -9.66 -18.87 15.03
N TYR A 15 -9.67 -18.59 13.72
CA TYR A 15 -8.65 -17.75 13.07
C TYR A 15 -9.17 -16.37 12.65
N GLY A 16 -10.46 -16.07 12.85
CA GLY A 16 -11.07 -14.78 12.50
C GLY A 16 -11.18 -14.53 10.98
N LEU A 17 -10.88 -15.54 10.16
CA LEU A 17 -10.77 -15.41 8.72
C LEU A 17 -12.17 -15.39 8.08
N ASP A 18 -12.41 -14.42 7.22
CA ASP A 18 -13.69 -14.23 6.54
C ASP A 18 -13.66 -14.91 5.17
N ALA A 19 -14.36 -16.04 5.04
CA ALA A 19 -14.37 -16.84 3.82
C ALA A 19 -14.99 -16.14 2.60
N ALA A 20 -15.75 -15.05 2.81
CA ALA A 20 -16.25 -14.19 1.74
C ALA A 20 -15.15 -13.29 1.15
N ARG A 21 -13.96 -13.23 1.77
CA ARG A 21 -12.82 -12.41 1.33
C ARG A 21 -11.72 -13.23 0.68
N GLY A 22 -10.94 -12.58 -0.19
CA GLY A 22 -9.70 -13.13 -0.76
C GLY A 22 -9.84 -14.42 -1.59
N GLY A 23 -11.05 -14.81 -2.00
CA GLY A 23 -11.29 -16.10 -2.68
C GLY A 23 -11.14 -17.32 -1.77
N MET A 24 -11.21 -17.12 -0.44
CA MET A 24 -10.90 -18.14 0.56
C MET A 24 -11.81 -19.38 0.46
N ALA A 25 -13.12 -19.22 0.25
CA ALA A 25 -14.02 -20.36 0.07
C ALA A 25 -13.58 -21.32 -1.07
N ALA A 26 -13.08 -20.77 -2.18
CA ALA A 26 -12.53 -21.57 -3.29
C ALA A 26 -11.16 -22.20 -2.95
N ALA A 27 -10.38 -21.59 -2.06
CA ALA A 27 -9.16 -22.20 -1.54
C ALA A 27 -9.46 -23.37 -0.59
N VAL A 28 -10.47 -23.26 0.28
CA VAL A 28 -10.95 -24.36 1.12
C VAL A 28 -11.47 -25.52 0.26
N ALA A 29 -12.31 -25.25 -0.75
CA ALA A 29 -12.83 -26.28 -1.65
C ALA A 29 -11.71 -27.08 -2.34
N ARG A 30 -10.75 -26.41 -2.98
CA ARG A 30 -9.58 -27.07 -3.60
C ARG A 30 -8.71 -27.83 -2.59
N HIS A 31 -8.61 -27.34 -1.35
CA HIS A 31 -7.89 -28.04 -0.30
C HIS A 31 -8.61 -29.34 0.09
N ILE A 32 -9.94 -29.31 0.24
CA ILE A 32 -10.75 -30.51 0.48
C ILE A 32 -10.52 -31.54 -0.64
N GLU A 33 -10.68 -31.13 -1.89
CA GLU A 33 -10.46 -31.99 -3.08
C GLU A 33 -9.06 -32.65 -3.07
N ASP A 34 -7.99 -31.87 -2.86
CA ASP A 34 -6.61 -32.38 -2.81
C ASP A 34 -6.39 -33.35 -1.63
N ARG A 35 -6.86 -33.03 -0.43
CA ARG A 35 -6.65 -33.88 0.76
C ARG A 35 -7.49 -35.16 0.71
N VAL A 36 -8.75 -35.09 0.27
CA VAL A 36 -9.63 -36.25 0.02
C VAL A 36 -8.96 -37.21 -0.96
N ALA A 37 -8.47 -36.72 -2.10
CA ALA A 37 -7.82 -37.54 -3.11
C ALA A 37 -6.50 -38.15 -2.62
N ARG A 38 -5.64 -37.38 -1.93
CA ARG A 38 -4.33 -37.87 -1.46
C ARG A 38 -4.42 -38.85 -0.30
N LEU A 39 -5.40 -38.70 0.59
CA LEU A 39 -5.59 -39.56 1.75
C LEU A 39 -6.52 -40.75 1.46
N ASN A 40 -7.23 -40.74 0.33
CA ASN A 40 -8.26 -41.72 -0.03
C ASN A 40 -9.34 -41.87 1.05
N ILE A 41 -9.86 -40.73 1.52
CA ILE A 41 -10.92 -40.61 2.54
C ILE A 41 -12.06 -39.74 2.02
N ASN A 42 -13.23 -39.76 2.68
CA ASN A 42 -14.32 -38.83 2.36
C ASN A 42 -14.17 -37.47 3.07
N GLU A 43 -15.02 -36.50 2.71
CA GLU A 43 -14.97 -35.15 3.27
C GLU A 43 -15.21 -35.11 4.79
N ASP A 44 -16.11 -35.94 5.32
CA ASP A 44 -16.41 -36.00 6.76
C ASP A 44 -15.21 -36.49 7.57
N ALA A 45 -14.50 -37.51 7.07
CA ALA A 45 -13.26 -37.99 7.67
C ALA A 45 -12.12 -36.96 7.60
N LEU A 46 -12.07 -36.15 6.53
CA LEU A 46 -11.15 -35.02 6.46
C LEU A 46 -11.51 -33.95 7.49
N PHE A 47 -12.79 -33.59 7.63
CA PHE A 47 -13.26 -32.64 8.62
C PHE A 47 -12.86 -33.08 10.04
N GLU A 48 -13.09 -34.34 10.40
CA GLU A 48 -12.69 -34.89 11.70
C GLU A 48 -11.16 -34.89 11.90
N ARG A 49 -10.36 -35.17 10.87
CA ARG A 49 -8.89 -35.05 10.94
C ARG A 49 -8.44 -33.61 11.18
N VAL A 50 -9.04 -32.61 10.52
CA VAL A 50 -8.75 -31.18 10.78
C VAL A 50 -9.22 -30.80 12.19
N ARG A 51 -10.42 -31.21 12.59
CA ARG A 51 -10.99 -30.91 13.92
C ARG A 51 -10.11 -31.46 15.04
N ALA A 52 -9.56 -32.67 14.89
CA ALA A 52 -8.63 -33.29 15.84
C ALA A 52 -7.15 -32.90 15.63
N ASN A 53 -6.83 -32.06 14.63
CA ASN A 53 -5.47 -31.72 14.19
C ASN A 53 -4.54 -32.95 14.00
N VAL A 54 -5.05 -34.02 13.39
CA VAL A 54 -4.23 -35.18 13.02
C VAL A 54 -3.18 -34.74 12.01
N GLU A 55 -1.90 -35.10 12.19
CA GLU A 55 -0.80 -34.83 11.23
C GLU A 55 -0.72 -33.38 10.73
N ASP A 56 -1.08 -32.43 11.61
CA ASP A 56 -1.15 -30.99 11.37
C ASP A 56 -2.06 -30.55 10.21
N GLU A 57 -3.17 -31.28 9.95
CA GLU A 57 -4.15 -30.87 8.94
C GLU A 57 -4.70 -29.46 9.17
N ARG A 58 -4.74 -28.91 10.40
CA ARG A 58 -5.10 -27.49 10.61
C ARG A 58 -4.07 -26.55 10.01
N ALA A 59 -2.78 -26.82 10.22
CA ALA A 59 -1.70 -26.01 9.63
C ALA A 59 -1.71 -26.10 8.10
N ARG A 60 -2.01 -27.29 7.55
CA ARG A 60 -2.17 -27.49 6.09
C ARG A 60 -3.36 -26.72 5.52
N LEU A 61 -4.51 -26.72 6.20
CA LEU A 61 -5.69 -25.94 5.81
C LEU A 61 -5.39 -24.43 5.88
N VAL A 62 -4.82 -23.95 6.99
CA VAL A 62 -4.40 -22.55 7.15
C VAL A 62 -3.42 -22.15 6.04
N HIS A 63 -2.39 -22.95 5.75
CA HIS A 63 -1.46 -22.71 4.66
C HIS A 63 -2.15 -22.59 3.29
N ALA A 64 -3.10 -23.49 3.00
CA ALA A 64 -3.82 -23.53 1.73
C ALA A 64 -4.76 -22.32 1.52
N VAL A 65 -5.33 -21.76 2.59
CA VAL A 65 -6.20 -20.56 2.49
C VAL A 65 -5.44 -19.24 2.61
N THR A 66 -4.29 -19.23 3.28
CA THR A 66 -3.46 -18.03 3.48
C THR A 66 -2.41 -17.88 2.37
N VAL A 67 -2.81 -17.90 1.10
CA VAL A 67 -1.87 -17.73 -0.02
C VAL A 67 -1.43 -16.26 -0.13
N ARG A 68 -0.15 -16.00 0.17
CA ARG A 68 0.44 -14.65 0.27
C ARG A 68 1.44 -14.38 -0.86
N HIS A 69 1.08 -13.47 -1.77
CA HIS A 69 2.07 -12.79 -2.62
C HIS A 69 2.81 -11.73 -1.80
N SER A 70 3.92 -12.14 -1.20
CA SER A 70 4.87 -11.28 -0.50
C SER A 70 6.14 -11.09 -1.34
N TRP A 71 6.86 -9.99 -1.13
CA TRP A 71 8.13 -9.69 -1.80
C TRP A 71 8.91 -8.62 -1.03
N PHE A 72 10.22 -8.59 -1.25
CA PHE A 72 11.09 -7.63 -0.60
C PHE A 72 10.82 -6.21 -1.07
N TYR A 73 10.90 -5.26 -0.14
CA TYR A 73 10.73 -3.83 -0.41
C TYR A 73 9.35 -3.42 -0.99
N ARG A 74 8.28 -4.15 -0.64
CA ARG A 74 6.89 -3.85 -1.02
C ARG A 74 6.43 -2.49 -0.47
N ASP A 75 5.79 -1.69 -1.33
CA ASP A 75 5.39 -0.28 -1.12
C ASP A 75 6.56 0.59 -0.59
N PRO A 76 7.58 0.88 -1.41
CA PRO A 76 8.81 1.55 -0.97
C PRO A 76 8.56 2.90 -0.29
N ASP A 77 7.58 3.70 -0.73
CA ASP A 77 7.26 4.99 -0.08
C ASP A 77 6.93 4.83 1.40
N GLN A 78 6.23 3.74 1.75
CA GLN A 78 5.88 3.43 3.13
C GLN A 78 7.12 2.96 3.90
N LEU A 79 7.96 2.13 3.29
CA LEU A 79 9.21 1.67 3.91
C LEU A 79 10.22 2.80 4.11
N ASP A 80 10.32 3.74 3.18
CA ASP A 80 11.18 4.92 3.27
C ASP A 80 10.73 5.84 4.43
N ALA A 81 9.41 6.04 4.58
CA ALA A 81 8.84 6.77 5.72
C ALA A 81 9.07 6.03 7.06
N LEU A 82 8.94 4.70 7.09
CA LEU A 82 9.25 3.90 8.28
C LEU A 82 10.74 3.95 8.63
N ALA A 83 11.63 3.95 7.64
CA ALA A 83 13.07 4.09 7.85
C ALA A 83 13.42 5.44 8.51
N GLN A 84 12.82 6.54 8.03
CA GLN A 84 12.94 7.87 8.64
C GLN A 84 12.43 7.89 10.09
N LEU A 85 11.28 7.25 10.35
CA LEU A 85 10.70 7.16 11.69
C LEU A 85 11.61 6.38 12.67
N LEU A 86 12.14 5.23 12.25
CA LEU A 86 13.05 4.44 13.07
C LEU A 86 14.34 5.22 13.38
N HIS A 87 14.88 5.93 12.39
CA HIS A 87 16.04 6.80 12.60
C HIS A 87 15.73 7.94 13.60
N ALA A 88 14.58 8.60 13.47
CA ALA A 88 14.15 9.65 14.41
C ALA A 88 13.95 9.11 15.85
N ARG A 89 13.40 7.89 16.02
CA ARG A 89 13.27 7.26 17.34
C ARG A 89 14.61 6.82 17.93
N HIS A 90 15.58 6.43 17.10
CA HIS A 90 16.94 6.13 17.53
C HIS A 90 17.68 7.39 17.99
N LEU A 91 17.56 8.52 17.27
CA LEU A 91 18.17 9.80 17.69
C LEU A 91 17.69 10.29 19.07
N GLN A 92 16.48 9.90 19.50
CA GLN A 92 15.97 10.21 20.84
C GLN A 92 16.56 9.33 21.95
N ALA A 93 17.09 8.14 21.61
CA ALA A 93 17.70 7.20 22.56
C ALA A 93 18.70 6.28 21.84
N PRO A 94 19.93 6.74 21.51
CA PRO A 94 20.84 6.02 20.62
C PRO A 94 21.24 4.62 21.12
N GLU A 95 21.51 4.49 22.43
CA GLU A 95 21.89 3.22 23.07
C GLU A 95 20.74 2.19 23.16
N ARG A 96 19.52 2.55 22.75
CA ARG A 96 18.33 1.70 22.91
C ARG A 96 18.04 0.90 21.65
N VAL A 97 17.96 -0.42 21.83
CA VAL A 97 17.40 -1.34 20.82
C VAL A 97 15.93 -1.00 20.57
N LEU A 98 15.57 -0.77 19.31
CA LEU A 98 14.18 -0.56 18.90
C LEU A 98 13.46 -1.91 18.75
N GLU A 99 12.26 -2.00 19.33
CA GLU A 99 11.44 -3.21 19.29
C GLU A 99 10.43 -3.12 18.14
N LEU A 100 10.54 -4.00 17.15
CA LEU A 100 9.68 -4.01 15.95
C LEU A 100 8.84 -5.29 15.94
N TRP A 101 7.59 -5.22 15.48
CA TRP A 101 6.74 -6.39 15.23
C TRP A 101 6.21 -6.39 13.80
N CYS A 102 6.57 -7.39 13.01
CA CYS A 102 5.94 -7.70 11.73
C CYS A 102 4.84 -8.75 11.97
N ALA A 103 3.59 -8.28 12.00
CA ALA A 103 2.39 -9.06 12.32
C ALA A 103 1.69 -9.51 11.03
N GLY A 104 1.69 -10.82 10.77
CA GLY A 104 1.33 -11.42 9.49
C GLY A 104 2.50 -11.40 8.49
N CYS A 105 3.69 -11.84 8.92
CA CYS A 105 4.95 -11.66 8.19
C CYS A 105 5.11 -12.48 6.91
N ALA A 106 4.13 -13.32 6.53
CA ALA A 106 4.20 -14.22 5.40
C ALA A 106 5.47 -15.09 5.42
N ARG A 107 6.17 -15.20 4.30
CA ARG A 107 7.46 -15.91 4.18
C ARG A 107 8.64 -15.03 4.62
N GLY A 108 8.40 -14.01 5.43
CA GLY A 108 9.42 -13.20 6.09
C GLY A 108 9.99 -12.05 5.27
N GLU A 109 9.58 -11.83 4.01
CA GLU A 109 10.19 -10.81 3.15
C GLU A 109 10.08 -9.39 3.75
N GLU A 110 8.99 -9.07 4.44
CA GLU A 110 8.84 -7.79 5.17
C GLU A 110 9.76 -7.73 6.40
N ALA A 111 9.77 -8.77 7.24
CA ALA A 111 10.60 -8.81 8.45
C ALA A 111 12.11 -8.69 8.12
N TRP A 112 12.55 -9.41 7.09
CA TRP A 112 13.91 -9.28 6.56
C TRP A 112 14.16 -7.92 5.91
N THR A 113 13.19 -7.33 5.21
CA THR A 113 13.31 -5.96 4.68
C THR A 113 13.55 -4.95 5.80
N LEU A 114 12.80 -5.03 6.91
CA LEU A 114 13.01 -4.17 8.09
C LEU A 114 14.41 -4.37 8.69
N ALA A 115 14.89 -5.61 8.81
CA ALA A 115 16.23 -5.91 9.29
C ALA A 115 17.34 -5.38 8.37
N MET A 116 17.17 -5.47 7.04
CA MET A 116 18.10 -4.92 6.04
C MET A 116 18.15 -3.40 6.06
N VAL A 117 16.99 -2.73 6.16
CA VAL A 117 16.90 -1.27 6.26
C VAL A 117 17.56 -0.78 7.55
N ALA A 118 17.27 -1.43 8.68
CA ALA A 118 17.92 -1.12 9.96
C ALA A 118 19.44 -1.34 9.91
N ALA A 119 19.90 -2.46 9.33
CA ALA A 119 21.33 -2.74 9.18
C ALA A 119 22.04 -1.74 8.25
N LYS A 120 21.38 -1.25 7.19
CA LYS A 120 21.91 -0.21 6.30
C LYS A 120 22.02 1.16 7.00
N LEU A 121 21.15 1.43 7.96
CA LEU A 121 21.12 2.66 8.76
C LEU A 121 21.85 2.52 10.11
N GLU A 122 22.56 1.41 10.32
CA GLU A 122 23.28 1.07 11.56
C GLU A 122 22.41 1.09 12.84
N LEU A 123 21.09 0.91 12.69
CA LEU A 123 20.14 0.98 13.79
C LEU A 123 20.13 -0.32 14.61
N PRO A 124 20.22 -0.24 15.96
CA PRO A 124 20.02 -1.39 16.83
C PRO A 124 18.52 -1.73 16.89
N VAL A 125 18.13 -2.86 16.30
CA VAL A 125 16.72 -3.31 16.26
C VAL A 125 16.59 -4.78 16.60
N ARG A 126 15.42 -5.17 17.14
CA ARG A 126 14.93 -6.55 17.18
C ARG A 126 13.56 -6.61 16.52
N VAL A 127 13.40 -7.49 15.54
CA VAL A 127 12.15 -7.75 14.84
C VAL A 127 11.55 -9.05 15.38
N LEU A 128 10.41 -8.95 16.05
CA LEU A 128 9.51 -10.09 16.20
C LEU A 128 8.71 -10.23 14.89
N ALA A 129 8.74 -11.39 14.26
CA ALA A 129 8.03 -11.66 13.02
C ALA A 129 7.07 -12.82 13.26
N THR A 130 5.77 -12.59 13.11
CA THR A 130 4.76 -13.60 13.42
C THR A 130 3.75 -13.79 12.31
N ASP A 131 3.26 -15.01 12.17
CA ASP A 131 2.20 -15.36 11.23
C ASP A 131 1.41 -16.55 11.76
N VAL A 132 0.18 -16.72 11.30
CA VAL A 132 -0.71 -17.83 11.67
C VAL A 132 -0.30 -19.14 10.97
N ASP A 133 0.36 -19.04 9.81
CA ASP A 133 0.83 -20.18 9.04
C ASP A 133 2.25 -20.62 9.43
N ALA A 134 2.33 -21.75 10.13
CA ALA A 134 3.59 -22.39 10.51
C ALA A 134 4.50 -22.73 9.30
N VAL A 135 3.93 -23.11 8.16
CA VAL A 135 4.72 -23.47 6.96
C VAL A 135 5.38 -22.22 6.37
N ALA A 136 4.70 -21.08 6.35
CA ALA A 136 5.30 -19.81 5.94
C ALA A 136 6.38 -19.33 6.93
N ILE A 137 6.19 -19.55 8.23
CA ILE A 137 7.21 -19.26 9.26
C ILE A 137 8.47 -20.09 9.06
N ASP A 138 8.37 -21.38 8.74
CA ASP A 138 9.56 -22.21 8.50
C ASP A 138 10.28 -21.84 7.19
N LEU A 139 9.55 -21.47 6.14
CA LEU A 139 10.13 -20.89 4.92
C LEU A 139 10.84 -19.54 5.22
N ALA A 140 10.28 -18.72 6.11
CA ALA A 140 10.87 -17.45 6.53
C ALA A 140 12.18 -17.64 7.30
N ARG A 141 12.21 -18.61 8.23
CA ARG A 141 13.41 -19.04 8.99
C ARG A 141 14.51 -19.58 8.06
N ALA A 142 14.13 -20.38 7.06
CA ALA A 142 15.09 -20.85 6.06
C ALA A 142 15.74 -19.67 5.32
N GLY A 143 14.94 -18.65 4.95
CA GLY A 143 15.44 -17.40 4.36
C GLY A 143 15.98 -17.60 2.94
N ARG A 144 15.36 -18.50 2.15
CA ARG A 144 15.75 -18.87 0.79
C ARG A 144 14.66 -18.45 -0.20
N TYR A 145 14.99 -17.58 -1.16
CA TYR A 145 14.01 -16.92 -2.03
C TYR A 145 14.32 -17.10 -3.51
N ALA A 146 13.29 -17.05 -4.36
CA ALA A 146 13.45 -16.99 -5.81
C ALA A 146 13.66 -15.54 -6.27
N ALA A 147 14.26 -15.33 -7.45
CA ALA A 147 14.54 -13.99 -7.99
C ALA A 147 13.29 -13.08 -8.08
N TRP A 148 12.10 -13.66 -8.31
CA TRP A 148 10.82 -12.93 -8.32
C TRP A 148 10.52 -12.20 -7.00
N SER A 149 10.94 -12.75 -5.86
CA SER A 149 10.77 -12.14 -4.53
C SER A 149 11.62 -10.87 -4.38
N LEU A 150 12.75 -10.78 -5.08
CA LEU A 150 13.70 -9.67 -5.04
C LEU A 150 13.44 -8.59 -6.11
N ARG A 151 12.39 -8.72 -6.93
CA ARG A 151 12.13 -7.87 -8.11
C ARG A 151 11.97 -6.36 -7.83
N GLU A 152 11.72 -5.96 -6.58
CA GLU A 152 11.61 -4.56 -6.15
C GLU A 152 12.70 -4.15 -5.15
N LEU A 153 13.64 -5.05 -4.85
CA LEU A 153 14.72 -4.82 -3.89
C LEU A 153 15.72 -3.78 -4.45
N PRO A 154 15.94 -2.65 -3.75
CA PRO A 154 16.92 -1.65 -4.15
C PRO A 154 18.34 -2.25 -4.27
N PRO A 155 19.16 -1.84 -5.24
CA PRO A 155 20.52 -2.39 -5.43
C PRO A 155 21.38 -2.37 -4.16
N GLY A 156 21.28 -1.32 -3.35
CA GLY A 156 22.01 -1.20 -2.09
C GLY A 156 21.62 -2.20 -0.99
N LEU A 157 20.53 -2.95 -1.15
CA LEU A 157 20.11 -4.03 -0.25
C LEU A 157 20.39 -5.44 -0.82
N GLN A 158 20.75 -5.57 -2.09
CA GLN A 158 21.11 -6.87 -2.70
C GLN A 158 22.34 -7.51 -2.01
N ARG A 159 23.20 -6.69 -1.39
CA ARG A 159 24.35 -7.14 -0.57
C ARG A 159 23.98 -8.02 0.63
N TYR A 160 22.72 -8.05 1.03
CA TYR A 160 22.22 -8.89 2.13
C TYR A 160 21.70 -10.26 1.64
N PHE A 161 22.05 -10.63 0.41
CA PHE A 161 21.77 -11.95 -0.16
C PHE A 161 23.03 -12.59 -0.74
N GLN A 162 23.08 -13.90 -0.64
CA GLN A 162 24.07 -14.75 -1.31
C GLN A 162 23.33 -15.65 -2.31
N ALA A 163 23.87 -15.79 -3.53
CA ALA A 163 23.29 -16.67 -4.53
C ALA A 163 23.76 -18.12 -4.27
N GLU A 164 22.82 -19.05 -4.19
CA GLU A 164 23.07 -20.47 -3.99
C GLU A 164 22.44 -21.28 -5.13
N GLY A 165 23.22 -22.21 -5.69
CA GLY A 165 22.83 -23.01 -6.85
C GLY A 165 22.93 -22.29 -8.20
N GLU A 166 22.70 -23.06 -9.25
CA GLU A 166 22.79 -22.62 -10.65
C GLU A 166 21.40 -22.33 -11.24
N GLU A 167 21.35 -21.58 -12.34
CA GLU A 167 20.09 -21.38 -13.06
C GLU A 167 19.59 -22.71 -13.68
N PRO A 168 18.28 -23.01 -13.67
CA PRO A 168 17.15 -22.18 -13.24
C PRO A 168 16.75 -22.34 -11.76
N GLU A 169 17.46 -23.18 -10.98
CA GLU A 169 17.10 -23.51 -9.60
C GLU A 169 17.66 -22.56 -8.55
N ARG A 170 18.47 -21.59 -8.97
CA ARG A 170 19.12 -20.59 -8.11
C ARG A 170 18.17 -20.01 -7.05
N ARG A 171 18.69 -19.91 -5.83
CA ARG A 171 18.03 -19.27 -4.69
C ARG A 171 18.90 -18.13 -4.18
N TRP A 172 18.25 -17.14 -3.58
CA TRP A 172 18.86 -16.01 -2.91
C TRP A 172 18.66 -16.21 -1.41
N VAL A 173 19.76 -16.39 -0.70
CA VAL A 173 19.78 -16.74 0.73
C VAL A 173 20.10 -15.49 1.54
N ILE A 174 19.32 -15.23 2.59
CA ILE A 174 19.55 -14.12 3.53
C ILE A 174 20.92 -14.24 4.18
N ASP A 175 21.65 -13.11 4.21
CA ASP A 175 22.95 -13.03 4.87
C ASP A 175 22.87 -13.39 6.37
N PRO A 176 23.76 -14.25 6.89
CA PRO A 176 23.73 -14.69 8.28
C PRO A 176 23.74 -13.56 9.32
N SER A 177 24.37 -12.42 9.03
CA SER A 177 24.45 -11.27 9.96
C SER A 177 23.10 -10.63 10.31
N LEU A 178 22.05 -10.95 9.56
CA LEU A 178 20.69 -10.48 9.86
C LEU A 178 19.91 -11.43 10.78
N ARG A 179 20.34 -12.69 10.93
CA ARG A 179 19.54 -13.73 11.61
C ARG A 179 19.26 -13.40 13.07
N ASP A 180 20.24 -12.86 13.79
CA ASP A 180 20.10 -12.46 15.20
C ASP A 180 19.19 -11.24 15.40
N LYS A 181 18.79 -10.55 14.31
CA LYS A 181 17.86 -9.41 14.35
C LYS A 181 16.40 -9.82 14.21
N VAL A 182 16.09 -11.05 13.80
CA VAL A 182 14.71 -11.48 13.46
C VAL A 182 14.31 -12.78 14.17
N GLU A 183 13.32 -12.69 15.04
CA GLU A 183 12.71 -13.79 15.77
C GLU A 183 11.40 -14.20 15.09
N PHE A 184 11.33 -15.43 14.55
CA PHE A 184 10.13 -15.94 13.90
C PHE A 184 9.30 -16.86 14.82
N ALA A 185 8.02 -16.54 15.01
CA ALA A 185 7.09 -17.32 15.82
C ALA A 185 5.72 -17.48 15.16
N VAL A 186 5.02 -18.60 15.44
CA VAL A 186 3.62 -18.77 15.03
C VAL A 186 2.74 -17.98 15.99
N HIS A 187 1.86 -17.13 15.47
CA HIS A 187 0.88 -16.36 16.25
C HIS A 187 -0.37 -16.07 15.43
N ASN A 188 -1.52 -16.42 15.98
CA ASN A 188 -2.82 -16.02 15.43
C ASN A 188 -3.17 -14.62 15.92
N LEU A 189 -3.44 -13.69 15.00
CA LEU A 189 -3.81 -12.31 15.37
C LEU A 189 -5.17 -12.21 16.07
N CYS A 190 -5.94 -13.29 16.23
CA CYS A 190 -7.10 -13.36 17.12
C CYS A 190 -6.75 -13.59 18.59
N ASP A 191 -5.59 -14.17 18.88
CA ASP A 191 -5.14 -14.52 20.23
C ASP A 191 -4.65 -13.29 21.02
N PRO A 192 -4.40 -13.41 22.34
CA PRO A 192 -3.69 -12.40 23.09
C PRO A 192 -2.36 -12.03 22.43
N ALA A 193 -2.12 -10.73 22.26
CA ALA A 193 -0.88 -10.23 21.67
C ALA A 193 0.33 -10.47 22.60
N PRO A 194 1.55 -10.64 22.06
CA PRO A 194 2.77 -10.84 22.84
C PRO A 194 2.93 -9.85 24.00
N ALA A 195 3.55 -10.27 25.10
CA ALA A 195 3.71 -9.44 26.30
C ALA A 195 4.59 -8.18 26.07
N ARG A 196 5.47 -8.23 25.07
CA ARG A 196 6.38 -7.15 24.64
C ARG A 196 5.63 -5.85 24.28
N ARG A 197 6.40 -4.76 24.22
CA ARG A 197 5.96 -3.46 23.69
C ARG A 197 6.89 -3.05 22.55
N PHE A 198 6.34 -2.35 21.57
CA PHE A 198 6.99 -2.10 20.29
C PHE A 198 7.04 -0.61 19.94
N ASP A 199 8.13 -0.19 19.31
CA ASP A 199 8.31 1.12 18.67
C ASP A 199 7.56 1.21 17.35
N LEU A 200 7.44 0.08 16.65
CA LEU A 200 6.75 -0.04 15.37
C LEU A 200 6.08 -1.42 15.29
N ILE A 201 4.81 -1.43 14.90
CA ILE A 201 4.10 -2.64 14.48
C ILE A 201 3.74 -2.47 13.01
N CYS A 202 4.19 -3.38 12.16
CA CYS A 202 3.75 -3.51 10.77
C CYS A 202 2.68 -4.61 10.70
N CYS A 203 1.50 -4.29 10.17
CA CYS A 203 0.42 -5.25 9.93
C CYS A 203 -0.16 -4.96 8.55
N ARG A 204 0.57 -5.37 7.50
CA ARG A 204 0.39 -4.92 6.12
C ARG A 204 -0.15 -6.03 5.22
N ASN A 205 -1.27 -5.76 4.55
CA ASN A 205 -2.00 -6.67 3.68
C ASN A 205 -2.51 -7.93 4.40
N VAL A 206 -3.01 -7.75 5.62
CA VAL A 206 -3.43 -8.82 6.55
C VAL A 206 -4.87 -8.63 7.00
N LEU A 207 -5.29 -7.39 7.34
CA LEU A 207 -6.64 -7.09 7.79
C LEU A 207 -7.69 -7.31 6.68
N ILE A 208 -7.25 -7.31 5.42
CA ILE A 208 -8.08 -7.66 4.26
C ILE A 208 -8.70 -9.06 4.33
N TYR A 209 -8.16 -9.99 5.13
CA TYR A 209 -8.72 -11.35 5.30
C TYR A 209 -9.74 -11.46 6.43
N PHE A 210 -9.94 -10.41 7.24
CA PHE A 210 -10.81 -10.41 8.41
C PHE A 210 -12.13 -9.69 8.13
N GLY A 211 -13.21 -10.13 8.77
CA GLY A 211 -14.45 -9.35 8.85
C GLY A 211 -14.23 -8.03 9.60
N LEU A 212 -14.99 -6.98 9.28
CA LEU A 212 -14.74 -5.61 9.79
C LEU A 212 -14.66 -5.52 11.33
N GLY A 213 -15.53 -6.24 12.05
CA GLY A 213 -15.50 -6.28 13.52
C GLY A 213 -14.21 -6.90 14.06
N GLN A 214 -13.76 -8.00 13.45
CA GLN A 214 -12.53 -8.68 13.87
C GLN A 214 -11.29 -7.87 13.50
N ALA A 215 -11.25 -7.24 12.33
CA ALA A 215 -10.17 -6.32 11.94
C ALA A 215 -10.01 -5.18 12.96
N LYS A 216 -11.11 -4.59 13.45
CA LYS A 216 -11.09 -3.56 14.51
C LYS A 216 -10.57 -4.10 15.85
N SER A 217 -10.95 -5.33 16.23
CA SER A 217 -10.43 -6.02 17.42
C SER A 217 -8.91 -6.25 17.32
N VAL A 218 -8.43 -6.74 16.18
CA VAL A 218 -6.99 -6.90 15.90
C VAL A 218 -6.27 -5.56 16.05
N VAL A 219 -6.73 -4.50 15.38
CA VAL A 219 -6.11 -3.16 15.45
C VAL A 219 -6.07 -2.61 16.88
N SER A 220 -7.10 -2.82 17.70
CA SER A 220 -7.06 -2.43 19.12
C SER A 220 -5.94 -3.14 19.88
N ARG A 221 -5.89 -4.49 19.77
CA ARG A 221 -4.90 -5.32 20.47
C ARG A 221 -3.47 -5.06 19.99
N LEU A 222 -3.27 -4.68 18.73
CA LEU A 222 -1.98 -4.19 18.23
C LEU A 222 -1.61 -2.83 18.87
N ARG A 223 -2.53 -1.85 18.85
CA ARG A 223 -2.29 -0.51 19.43
C ARG A 223 -1.95 -0.55 20.92
N GLU A 224 -2.56 -1.45 21.69
CA GLU A 224 -2.25 -1.70 23.11
C GLU A 224 -0.81 -2.18 23.36
N ARG A 225 -0.10 -2.63 22.31
CA ARG A 225 1.31 -3.07 22.38
C ARG A 225 2.31 -2.03 21.87
N LEU A 226 1.85 -0.86 21.42
CA LEU A 226 2.76 0.24 21.13
C LEU A 226 3.33 0.85 22.40
N LEU A 227 4.61 1.23 22.33
CA LEU A 227 5.22 2.17 23.28
C LEU A 227 4.64 3.58 23.05
N PRO A 228 4.79 4.50 24.03
CA PRO A 228 4.48 5.91 23.82
C PRO A 228 5.17 6.47 22.55
N GLY A 229 4.38 7.03 21.65
CA GLY A 229 4.83 7.54 20.34
C GLY A 229 5.29 6.46 19.34
N GLY A 230 5.07 5.18 19.62
CA GLY A 230 5.25 4.12 18.64
C GLY A 230 4.11 4.09 17.62
N GLU A 231 4.37 3.54 16.44
CA GLU A 231 3.43 3.60 15.31
C GLU A 231 2.90 2.23 14.85
N LEU A 232 1.69 2.23 14.29
CA LEU A 232 1.09 1.07 13.62
C LEU A 232 1.02 1.31 12.10
N ALA A 233 1.89 0.65 11.36
CA ALA A 233 1.92 0.68 9.91
C ALA A 233 0.94 -0.35 9.32
N LEU A 234 -0.20 0.13 8.81
CA LEU A 234 -1.17 -0.69 8.07
C LEU A 234 -0.88 -0.64 6.58
N GLY A 235 -1.23 -1.72 5.87
CA GLY A 235 -1.04 -1.78 4.43
C GLY A 235 -2.07 -0.93 3.67
N SER A 236 -1.71 -0.60 2.43
CA SER A 236 -2.49 0.22 1.50
C SER A 236 -3.99 -0.12 1.44
N SER A 237 -4.34 -1.40 1.52
CA SER A 237 -5.71 -1.94 1.42
C SER A 237 -6.39 -2.14 2.77
N ASP A 238 -5.62 -2.20 3.85
CA ASP A 238 -6.10 -2.47 5.22
C ASP A 238 -6.78 -1.24 5.83
N LEU A 239 -6.43 -0.04 5.35
CA LEU A 239 -7.05 1.23 5.74
C LEU A 239 -8.58 1.24 5.61
N LEU A 240 -9.14 0.51 4.64
CA LEU A 240 -10.60 0.36 4.45
C LEU A 240 -11.29 -0.37 5.62
N CYS A 241 -10.55 -1.15 6.40
CA CYS A 241 -11.06 -1.80 7.62
C CYS A 241 -10.81 -0.94 8.88
N GLY A 242 -10.13 0.21 8.73
CA GLY A 242 -9.40 0.92 9.78
C GLY A 242 -10.00 2.24 10.24
N GLU A 243 -11.23 2.59 9.87
CA GLU A 243 -11.92 3.76 10.46
C GLU A 243 -12.23 3.52 11.95
N VAL A 244 -11.25 3.88 12.77
CA VAL A 244 -11.34 4.12 14.20
C VAL A 244 -10.70 5.49 14.44
N GLN A 245 -11.53 6.53 14.45
CA GLN A 245 -11.09 7.89 14.80
C GLN A 245 -10.29 7.85 16.11
N PRO A 246 -9.16 8.58 16.22
CA PRO A 246 -8.48 8.73 17.50
C PRO A 246 -9.45 9.42 18.46
N LYS A 247 -9.83 8.74 19.55
CA LYS A 247 -10.59 9.35 20.63
C LYS A 247 -9.74 10.51 21.16
N PRO A 248 -10.20 11.78 21.12
CA PRO A 248 -9.34 12.90 21.47
C PRO A 248 -8.93 12.80 22.94
N THR A 249 -7.65 12.52 23.17
CA THR A 249 -7.04 12.58 24.50
C THR A 249 -7.02 14.04 24.94
N ARG A 250 -8.07 14.42 25.68
CA ARG A 250 -8.27 15.79 26.18
C ARG A 250 -7.04 16.21 27.00
N PRO A 251 -6.24 17.20 26.56
CA PRO A 251 -5.08 17.64 27.32
C PRO A 251 -5.55 18.27 28.63
N THR A 252 -4.98 17.86 29.76
CA THR A 252 -5.13 18.59 31.02
C THR A 252 -4.49 19.97 30.85
N PRO A 253 -5.23 21.08 31.01
CA PRO A 253 -4.70 22.40 30.68
C PRO A 253 -3.65 22.87 31.69
N LYS A 254 -2.38 22.95 31.25
CA LYS A 254 -1.38 23.77 31.94
C LYS A 254 -1.66 25.24 31.60
N ARG A 255 -1.92 26.05 32.63
CA ARG A 255 -2.24 27.48 32.53
C ARG A 255 -0.99 28.29 32.14
N PRO A 256 -0.99 29.04 31.03
CA PRO A 256 0.12 29.95 30.70
C PRO A 256 -0.02 31.29 31.46
N PRO A 257 1.10 31.98 31.78
CA PRO A 257 1.08 33.36 32.22
C PRO A 257 0.86 34.33 31.04
N PRO A 258 0.29 35.53 31.26
CA PRO A 258 -0.08 36.44 30.18
C PRO A 258 1.08 37.39 29.76
N PRO A 259 1.36 37.54 28.45
CA PRO A 259 2.10 38.69 27.91
C PRO A 259 1.15 39.88 27.57
N PRO A 260 1.67 41.13 27.51
CA PRO A 260 0.85 42.34 27.44
C PRO A 260 0.28 42.70 26.05
N ARG A 261 -0.75 43.56 26.04
CA ARG A 261 -1.45 44.12 24.86
C ARG A 261 -0.71 45.33 24.23
N SER A 262 -0.73 45.43 22.89
CA SER A 262 -0.62 46.64 22.02
C SER A 262 -0.49 46.21 20.52
N VAL A 263 -0.86 46.92 19.44
CA VAL A 263 -1.92 47.92 19.12
C VAL A 263 -2.65 47.41 17.83
N LEU A 264 -3.63 48.14 17.28
CA LEU A 264 -4.35 47.84 16.01
C LEU A 264 -3.81 48.61 14.78
N ALA A 265 -3.74 47.90 13.63
CA ALA A 265 -4.05 48.36 12.25
C ALA A 265 -3.17 49.46 11.59
N PRO A 266 -3.28 49.73 10.25
CA PRO A 266 -4.16 49.14 9.22
C PRO A 266 -3.47 48.65 7.91
N SER A 267 -4.31 48.24 6.95
CA SER A 267 -4.02 47.75 5.59
C SER A 267 -3.43 48.78 4.61
N THR A 268 -2.55 48.33 3.70
CA THR A 268 -2.38 48.88 2.33
C THR A 268 -2.14 47.75 1.32
N ALA A 269 -2.45 48.01 0.05
CA ALA A 269 -2.45 47.02 -1.04
C ALA A 269 -1.51 47.40 -2.21
N VAL A 270 -1.37 46.47 -3.15
CA VAL A 270 -0.84 46.64 -4.53
C VAL A 270 0.68 46.87 -4.67
N ALA A 271 1.37 45.92 -5.32
CA ALA A 271 2.05 46.14 -6.60
C ALA A 271 2.59 44.82 -7.19
N ALA A 272 2.49 44.67 -8.52
CA ALA A 272 3.04 43.53 -9.25
C ALA A 272 4.48 43.81 -9.72
N ALA A 273 5.27 42.75 -9.90
CA ALA A 273 6.45 42.75 -10.74
C ALA A 273 6.52 41.42 -11.50
N SER A 274 6.45 41.47 -12.83
CA SER A 274 6.63 40.30 -13.67
C SER A 274 8.12 40.07 -13.96
N SER A 275 8.51 38.81 -14.09
CA SER A 275 9.72 38.43 -14.82
C SER A 275 9.39 37.25 -15.72
N ALA A 276 9.49 37.45 -17.03
CA ALA A 276 9.19 36.45 -18.04
C ALA A 276 10.47 35.78 -18.59
N ARG A 277 10.26 34.62 -19.24
CA ARG A 277 11.24 33.69 -19.86
C ARG A 277 11.77 32.61 -18.90
N ALA A 278 12.02 31.38 -19.37
CA ALA A 278 12.08 30.92 -20.76
C ALA A 278 10.99 29.89 -21.14
N ARG A 279 10.68 29.80 -22.44
CA ARG A 279 9.89 28.69 -23.01
C ARG A 279 10.70 27.39 -22.92
N ALA A 280 10.48 26.61 -21.88
CA ALA A 280 10.69 25.17 -21.93
C ALA A 280 9.54 24.51 -22.71
N SER A 281 9.78 23.34 -23.28
CA SER A 281 8.77 22.55 -23.98
C SER A 281 7.59 22.20 -23.07
N ARG A 282 6.38 22.30 -23.61
CA ARG A 282 5.11 22.06 -22.90
C ARG A 282 5.11 20.64 -22.28
N PRO A 283 4.89 20.48 -20.96
CA PRO A 283 4.68 19.17 -20.36
C PRO A 283 3.46 18.47 -20.99
N LEU A 284 3.59 17.18 -21.34
CA LEU A 284 2.48 16.38 -21.89
C LEU A 284 1.23 16.35 -20.99
N ALA A 285 1.37 16.59 -19.69
CA ALA A 285 0.25 16.69 -18.76
C ALA A 285 -0.72 17.84 -19.08
N ASP A 286 -0.20 18.97 -19.57
CA ASP A 286 -0.99 20.17 -19.89
C ASP A 286 -1.87 19.97 -21.13
N ALA A 287 -1.60 18.93 -21.94
CA ALA A 287 -2.45 18.55 -23.07
C ALA A 287 -3.75 17.91 -22.58
N PHE A 288 -3.64 16.96 -21.64
CA PHE A 288 -4.80 16.31 -21.03
C PHE A 288 -5.71 17.32 -20.30
N VAL A 289 -5.17 18.30 -19.57
CA VAL A 289 -6.03 19.23 -18.82
C VAL A 289 -6.75 20.28 -19.71
N GLY A 290 -6.36 20.47 -20.98
CA GLY A 290 -6.73 21.66 -21.77
C GLY A 290 -7.80 21.52 -22.87
N GLY A 291 -8.69 20.53 -22.84
CA GLY A 291 -9.72 20.27 -23.89
C GLY A 291 -11.07 21.00 -23.69
N PHE A 292 -11.71 21.45 -24.78
CA PHE A 292 -12.70 22.56 -24.76
C PHE A 292 -14.21 22.25 -24.73
N THR A 293 -14.95 23.28 -24.29
CA THR A 293 -16.32 23.74 -24.67
C THR A 293 -17.59 23.20 -23.99
N GLN A 294 -18.56 24.12 -23.87
CA GLN A 294 -19.75 24.07 -23.00
C GLN A 294 -20.86 23.12 -23.49
N GLY A 295 -21.48 22.42 -22.54
CA GLY A 295 -22.83 21.88 -22.65
C GLY A 295 -23.61 22.23 -21.37
N SER A 296 -24.72 22.95 -21.50
CA SER A 296 -25.52 23.41 -20.36
C SER A 296 -26.54 22.37 -19.91
N GLU A 297 -26.58 22.05 -18.61
CA GLU A 297 -27.76 22.21 -17.74
C GLU A 297 -27.51 21.68 -16.31
N ARG A 298 -27.76 22.53 -15.30
CA ARG A 298 -27.85 22.22 -13.84
C ARG A 298 -26.69 21.41 -13.22
N ILE A 299 -25.49 21.99 -13.21
CA ILE A 299 -24.28 21.41 -12.60
C ILE A 299 -23.99 21.94 -11.17
N GLU A 300 -24.58 23.06 -10.76
CA GLU A 300 -24.10 23.90 -9.65
C GLU A 300 -24.17 23.27 -8.24
N ASP A 301 -25.12 22.35 -7.98
CA ASP A 301 -25.34 21.77 -6.64
C ASP A 301 -24.52 20.50 -6.35
N ASN A 302 -23.84 19.89 -7.34
CA ASN A 302 -23.04 18.69 -7.09
C ASN A 302 -21.58 19.05 -6.73
N PRO A 303 -21.13 18.88 -5.46
CA PRO A 303 -19.77 19.23 -5.06
C PRO A 303 -18.69 18.43 -5.79
N LEU A 304 -19.00 17.21 -6.27
CA LEU A 304 -18.05 16.39 -7.04
C LEU A 304 -17.89 16.90 -8.48
N GLU A 305 -18.96 17.41 -9.10
CA GLU A 305 -18.87 18.09 -10.40
C GLU A 305 -18.06 19.38 -10.26
N ARG A 306 -18.29 20.16 -9.20
CA ARG A 306 -17.51 21.38 -8.92
C ARG A 306 -16.02 21.09 -8.74
N ALA A 307 -15.66 20.02 -8.03
CA ALA A 307 -14.27 19.60 -7.88
C ALA A 307 -13.63 19.25 -9.23
N GLY A 308 -14.34 18.47 -10.07
CA GLY A 308 -13.87 18.12 -11.41
C GLY A 308 -13.72 19.32 -12.34
N LEU A 309 -14.70 20.22 -12.33
CA LEU A 309 -14.71 21.43 -13.15
C LEU A 309 -13.56 22.37 -12.77
N ALA A 310 -13.31 22.57 -11.48
CA ALA A 310 -12.16 23.35 -11.01
C ALA A 310 -10.82 22.76 -11.48
N VAL A 311 -10.64 21.44 -11.39
CA VAL A 311 -9.42 20.77 -11.90
C VAL A 311 -9.27 20.91 -13.42
N GLN A 312 -10.36 20.83 -14.19
CA GLN A 312 -10.34 21.03 -15.65
C GLN A 312 -10.09 22.49 -16.05
N SER A 313 -10.61 23.47 -15.29
CA SER A 313 -10.33 24.90 -15.47
C SER A 313 -8.92 25.33 -15.01
N ALA A 314 -8.06 24.37 -14.66
CA ALA A 314 -6.73 24.58 -14.07
C ALA A 314 -6.72 25.33 -12.71
N GLU A 315 -7.86 25.39 -12.01
CA GLU A 315 -8.00 25.91 -10.65
C GLU A 315 -7.61 24.83 -9.62
N TYR A 316 -6.40 24.30 -9.74
CA TYR A 316 -5.96 23.10 -9.01
C TYR A 316 -6.05 23.21 -7.49
N GLU A 317 -5.74 24.37 -6.90
CA GLU A 317 -5.86 24.59 -5.46
C GLU A 317 -7.31 24.51 -4.99
N HIS A 318 -8.24 25.11 -5.75
CA HIS A 318 -9.68 25.06 -5.44
C HIS A 318 -10.25 23.66 -5.65
N GLY A 319 -9.88 22.99 -6.74
CA GLY A 319 -10.25 21.61 -7.02
C GLY A 319 -9.73 20.64 -5.96
N LEU A 320 -8.49 20.82 -5.49
CA LEU A 320 -7.90 20.04 -4.41
C LEU A 320 -8.64 20.26 -3.08
N GLN A 321 -8.97 21.51 -2.74
CA GLN A 321 -9.76 21.81 -1.54
C GLN A 321 -11.10 21.06 -1.57
N LEU A 322 -11.88 21.20 -2.65
CA LEU A 322 -13.19 20.54 -2.79
C LEU A 322 -13.07 19.01 -2.75
N ALA A 323 -12.07 18.44 -3.44
CA ALA A 323 -11.81 17.01 -3.41
C ALA A 323 -11.38 16.49 -2.01
N THR A 324 -10.68 17.32 -1.24
CA THR A 324 -10.26 17.00 0.14
C THR A 324 -11.45 17.06 1.10
N GLU A 325 -12.32 18.06 0.98
CA GLU A 325 -13.58 18.15 1.74
C GLU A 325 -14.51 16.97 1.42
N LEU A 326 -14.56 16.53 0.14
CA LEU A 326 -15.32 15.36 -0.29
C LEU A 326 -14.77 14.06 0.28
N THR A 327 -13.46 13.81 0.15
CA THR A 327 -12.85 12.57 0.68
C THR A 327 -12.89 12.49 2.21
N ALA A 328 -12.92 13.64 2.91
CA ALA A 328 -13.13 13.68 4.36
C ALA A 328 -14.57 13.34 4.78
N ARG A 329 -15.58 13.63 3.93
CA ARG A 329 -17.00 13.31 4.19
C ARG A 329 -17.41 11.94 3.64
N GLN A 330 -16.81 11.49 2.55
CA GLN A 330 -17.09 10.24 1.85
C GLN A 330 -15.77 9.56 1.46
N PRO A 331 -15.10 8.84 2.38
CA PRO A 331 -13.79 8.24 2.16
C PRO A 331 -13.75 7.18 1.04
N LEU A 332 -14.90 6.62 0.67
CA LEU A 332 -15.05 5.62 -0.40
C LEU A 332 -15.41 6.24 -1.77
N LEU A 333 -15.45 7.56 -1.90
CA LEU A 333 -15.79 8.24 -3.16
C LEU A 333 -14.57 8.30 -4.09
N THR A 334 -14.47 7.30 -4.97
CA THR A 334 -13.37 7.08 -5.93
C THR A 334 -12.97 8.34 -6.69
N GLU A 335 -13.95 9.07 -7.23
CA GLU A 335 -13.76 10.24 -8.09
C GLU A 335 -13.15 11.41 -7.33
N ALA A 336 -13.46 11.56 -6.04
CA ALA A 336 -12.86 12.60 -5.21
C ALA A 336 -11.36 12.31 -4.97
N HIS A 337 -10.98 11.04 -4.77
CA HIS A 337 -9.56 10.64 -4.73
C HIS A 337 -8.87 10.83 -6.09
N LEU A 338 -9.56 10.60 -7.21
CA LEU A 338 -9.03 10.88 -8.54
C LEU A 338 -8.75 12.38 -8.72
N TRP A 339 -9.73 13.26 -8.44
CA TRP A 339 -9.54 14.71 -8.59
C TRP A 339 -8.48 15.27 -7.66
N ALA A 340 -8.42 14.81 -6.40
CA ALA A 340 -7.31 15.15 -5.50
C ALA A 340 -5.95 14.69 -6.05
N GLY A 341 -5.90 13.51 -6.67
CA GLY A 341 -4.70 12.97 -7.33
C GLY A 341 -4.22 13.83 -8.50
N LEU A 342 -5.12 14.21 -9.40
CA LEU A 342 -4.83 15.06 -10.55
C LEU A 342 -4.39 16.47 -10.12
N ALA A 343 -5.09 17.07 -9.15
CA ALA A 343 -4.76 18.40 -8.65
C ALA A 343 -3.38 18.45 -7.99
N ASN A 344 -3.06 17.50 -7.11
CA ASN A 344 -1.71 17.40 -6.52
C ASN A 344 -0.63 17.15 -7.58
N TYR A 345 -0.90 16.32 -8.59
CA TYR A 345 0.04 16.08 -9.69
C TYR A 345 0.34 17.36 -10.49
N ALA A 346 -0.68 18.17 -10.77
CA ALA A 346 -0.53 19.46 -11.45
C ALA A 346 0.17 20.53 -10.59
N LEU A 347 -0.05 20.53 -9.28
CA LEU A 347 0.66 21.38 -8.30
C LEU A 347 2.11 20.91 -8.04
N GLY A 348 2.51 19.75 -8.55
CA GLY A 348 3.86 19.19 -8.38
C GLY A 348 4.07 18.43 -7.06
N ASP A 349 3.06 18.29 -6.20
CA ASP A 349 3.11 17.39 -5.05
C ASP A 349 2.85 15.94 -5.51
N TYR A 350 3.88 15.36 -6.11
CA TYR A 350 3.84 13.98 -6.58
C TYR A 350 3.66 12.97 -5.43
N GLN A 351 3.98 13.33 -4.18
CA GLN A 351 3.80 12.44 -3.04
C GLN A 351 2.32 12.33 -2.68
N ALA A 352 1.65 13.47 -2.45
CA ALA A 352 0.20 13.52 -2.20
C ALA A 352 -0.58 12.97 -3.41
N ALA A 353 -0.17 13.29 -4.64
CA ALA A 353 -0.76 12.72 -5.85
C ALA A 353 -0.71 11.19 -5.84
N SER A 354 0.46 10.59 -5.55
CA SER A 354 0.61 9.14 -5.55
C SER A 354 -0.25 8.43 -4.50
N GLU A 355 -0.46 9.06 -3.34
CA GLU A 355 -1.31 8.53 -2.28
C GLU A 355 -2.81 8.61 -2.65
N ALA A 356 -3.27 9.74 -3.18
CA ALA A 356 -4.65 9.90 -3.63
C ALA A 356 -4.99 8.97 -4.82
N LEU A 357 -4.10 8.89 -5.82
CA LEU A 357 -4.27 7.99 -6.98
C LEU A 357 -4.23 6.51 -6.58
N ARG A 358 -3.42 6.14 -5.58
CA ARG A 358 -3.41 4.79 -5.00
C ARG A 358 -4.75 4.45 -4.35
N ARG A 359 -5.41 5.39 -3.67
CA ARG A 359 -6.76 5.21 -3.09
C ARG A 359 -7.82 5.08 -4.17
N ALA A 360 -7.81 5.93 -5.20
CA ALA A 360 -8.73 5.84 -6.33
C ALA A 360 -8.63 4.46 -7.04
N ARG A 361 -7.41 3.97 -7.30
CA ARG A 361 -7.18 2.64 -7.90
C ARG A 361 -7.60 1.47 -6.99
N LEU A 362 -7.52 1.63 -5.68
CA LEU A 362 -7.97 0.60 -4.73
C LEU A 362 -9.50 0.48 -4.73
N LEU A 363 -10.21 1.61 -4.85
CA LEU A 363 -11.68 1.66 -4.86
C LEU A 363 -12.27 1.25 -6.22
N ALA A 364 -11.62 1.62 -7.33
CA ALA A 364 -11.98 1.19 -8.68
C ALA A 364 -10.72 0.78 -9.49
N PRO A 365 -10.30 -0.49 -9.42
CA PRO A 365 -9.14 -1.01 -10.18
C PRO A 365 -9.24 -0.85 -11.71
N GLN A 366 -10.45 -0.73 -12.25
CA GLN A 366 -10.73 -0.51 -13.67
C GLN A 366 -10.74 0.97 -14.09
N LEU A 367 -10.59 1.91 -13.14
CA LEU A 367 -10.59 3.35 -13.44
C LEU A 367 -9.25 3.77 -14.05
N TRP A 368 -9.13 3.60 -15.37
CA TRP A 368 -7.88 3.79 -16.09
C TRP A 368 -7.21 5.18 -15.94
N PRO A 369 -7.88 6.33 -15.73
CA PRO A 369 -7.18 7.59 -15.47
C PRO A 369 -6.38 7.56 -14.16
N ALA A 370 -6.89 6.85 -13.14
CA ALA A 370 -6.17 6.68 -11.88
C ALA A 370 -4.88 5.87 -12.09
N ILE A 371 -4.89 4.91 -13.02
CA ILE A 371 -3.71 4.14 -13.45
C ILE A 371 -2.73 5.02 -14.26
N LEU A 372 -3.23 5.78 -15.23
CA LEU A 372 -2.45 6.71 -16.05
C LEU A 372 -1.71 7.74 -15.20
N PHE A 373 -2.44 8.49 -14.37
CA PHE A 373 -1.83 9.52 -13.53
C PHE A 373 -0.93 8.90 -12.47
N ALA A 374 -1.19 7.68 -11.98
CA ALA A 374 -0.24 6.97 -11.10
C ALA A 374 1.07 6.64 -11.84
N ALA A 375 1.00 6.19 -13.10
CA ALA A 375 2.18 5.93 -13.92
C ALA A 375 3.03 7.22 -14.09
N LEU A 376 2.40 8.31 -14.53
CA LEU A 376 3.03 9.63 -14.67
C LEU A 376 3.64 10.13 -13.35
N THR A 377 2.92 9.99 -12.25
CA THR A 377 3.40 10.37 -10.91
C THR A 377 4.64 9.57 -10.51
N TYR A 378 4.68 8.26 -10.78
CA TYR A 378 5.84 7.43 -10.51
C TYR A 378 7.04 7.78 -11.41
N GLU A 379 6.84 8.16 -12.67
CA GLU A 379 7.92 8.68 -13.53
C GLU A 379 8.52 9.97 -12.95
N ARG A 380 7.67 10.93 -12.56
CA ARG A 380 8.11 12.20 -11.94
C ARG A 380 8.90 11.99 -10.64
N ARG A 381 8.60 10.91 -9.90
CA ARG A 381 9.31 10.50 -8.69
C ARG A 381 10.52 9.58 -8.95
N GLY A 382 10.89 9.32 -10.21
CA GLY A 382 11.99 8.42 -10.58
C GLY A 382 11.74 6.93 -10.25
N ARG A 383 10.50 6.55 -9.91
CA ARG A 383 10.11 5.19 -9.51
C ARG A 383 9.77 4.32 -10.73
N TRP A 384 10.73 4.20 -11.66
CA TRP A 384 10.56 3.53 -12.95
C TRP A 384 9.93 2.13 -12.89
N PRO A 385 10.27 1.22 -11.95
CA PRO A 385 9.62 -0.10 -11.88
C PRO A 385 8.13 -0.03 -11.51
N ALA A 386 7.71 0.97 -10.74
CA ALA A 386 6.31 1.18 -10.38
C ALA A 386 5.54 1.85 -11.53
N ALA A 387 6.17 2.81 -12.22
CA ALA A 387 5.63 3.40 -13.45
C ALA A 387 5.39 2.32 -14.52
N GLN A 388 6.38 1.45 -14.79
CA GLN A 388 6.27 0.39 -15.79
C GLN A 388 5.14 -0.60 -15.51
N ARG A 389 4.90 -0.94 -14.23
CA ARG A 389 3.73 -1.76 -13.84
C ARG A 389 2.42 -1.05 -14.17
N CYS A 390 2.31 0.24 -13.85
CA CYS A 390 1.10 1.01 -14.16
C CYS A 390 0.89 1.17 -15.68
N TRP A 391 1.95 1.33 -16.49
CA TRP A 391 1.84 1.35 -17.95
C TRP A 391 1.34 0.02 -18.53
N LEU A 392 1.88 -1.12 -18.07
CA LEU A 392 1.43 -2.46 -18.46
C LEU A 392 0.00 -2.79 -17.99
N GLU A 393 -0.39 -2.25 -16.83
CA GLU A 393 -1.74 -2.38 -16.27
C GLU A 393 -2.74 -1.53 -17.05
N LEU A 394 -2.37 -0.30 -17.42
CA LEU A 394 -3.16 0.63 -18.24
C LEU A 394 -3.45 0.04 -19.63
N GLU A 395 -2.42 -0.48 -20.30
CA GLU A 395 -2.57 -1.10 -21.62
C GLU A 395 -3.54 -2.29 -21.60
N ARG A 396 -3.58 -3.06 -20.50
CA ARG A 396 -4.51 -4.18 -20.31
C ARG A 396 -5.92 -3.72 -19.94
N SER A 397 -6.05 -2.75 -19.04
CA SER A 397 -7.37 -2.29 -18.57
C SER A 397 -8.16 -1.62 -19.70
N MET A 398 -7.50 -0.85 -20.56
CA MET A 398 -8.15 -0.16 -21.68
C MET A 398 -8.50 -1.07 -22.86
N GLN A 399 -8.15 -2.36 -22.80
CA GLN A 399 -8.58 -3.42 -23.74
C GLN A 399 -9.85 -4.15 -23.24
N LEU A 400 -10.29 -3.93 -21.99
CA LEU A 400 -11.34 -4.72 -21.32
C LEU A 400 -12.58 -3.88 -20.98
N SER A 401 -13.48 -3.74 -21.96
CA SER A 401 -14.77 -3.03 -21.89
C SER A 401 -14.71 -1.53 -21.60
N ASP A 402 -15.75 -0.81 -22.02
CA ASP A 402 -15.92 0.63 -21.76
C ASP A 402 -16.81 0.94 -20.55
N ASP A 403 -17.43 -0.09 -19.96
CA ASP A 403 -18.27 0.03 -18.75
C ASP A 403 -17.43 0.22 -17.49
N ILE A 404 -16.99 1.46 -17.26
CA ILE A 404 -16.35 1.88 -16.01
C ILE A 404 -17.46 2.21 -14.99
N PRO A 405 -17.58 1.48 -13.86
CA PRO A 405 -18.54 1.80 -12.81
C PRO A 405 -18.05 3.00 -11.99
N ILE A 406 -18.32 4.19 -12.50
CA ILE A 406 -18.22 5.47 -11.78
C ILE A 406 -19.63 5.91 -11.34
N ALA A 407 -19.71 6.64 -10.23
CA ALA A 407 -20.92 7.31 -9.74
C ALA A 407 -21.51 8.30 -10.75
N GLY A 408 -20.73 8.64 -11.79
CA GLY A 408 -21.31 8.95 -13.09
C GLY A 408 -21.40 10.43 -13.43
N THR A 409 -20.50 11.25 -12.89
CA THR A 409 -20.40 12.67 -13.20
C THR A 409 -20.15 12.94 -14.69
N THR A 410 -20.85 13.94 -15.22
CA THR A 410 -20.76 14.38 -16.62
C THR A 410 -19.35 14.88 -16.92
N THR A 411 -18.76 15.65 -15.99
CA THR A 411 -17.40 16.17 -16.09
C THR A 411 -16.36 15.06 -16.21
N LEU A 412 -16.50 13.96 -15.47
CA LEU A 412 -15.57 12.83 -15.55
C LEU A 412 -15.77 12.02 -16.85
N ARG A 413 -17.01 11.79 -17.29
CA ARG A 413 -17.27 11.13 -18.59
C ARG A 413 -16.72 11.93 -19.78
N GLY A 414 -16.80 13.26 -19.75
CA GLY A 414 -16.21 14.15 -20.76
C GLY A 414 -14.68 14.12 -20.81
N ALA A 415 -14.02 14.12 -19.64
CA ALA A 415 -12.56 13.91 -19.58
C ALA A 415 -12.16 12.50 -20.04
N LEU A 416 -12.90 11.46 -19.63
CA LEU A 416 -12.64 10.08 -20.03
C LEU A 416 -12.67 9.88 -21.55
N SER A 417 -13.62 10.49 -22.28
CA SER A 417 -13.70 10.30 -23.73
C SER A 417 -12.58 11.01 -24.48
N SER A 418 -12.23 12.23 -24.09
CA SER A 418 -11.16 13.04 -24.73
C SER A 418 -9.76 12.47 -24.49
N TRP A 419 -9.46 12.02 -23.28
CA TRP A 419 -8.11 11.55 -22.90
C TRP A 419 -7.76 10.16 -23.42
N ARG A 420 -8.76 9.36 -23.84
CA ARG A 420 -8.57 7.91 -24.04
C ARG A 420 -7.53 7.57 -25.11
N SER A 421 -7.57 8.25 -26.26
CA SER A 421 -6.68 7.96 -27.39
C SER A 421 -5.22 8.30 -27.07
N GLU A 422 -4.99 9.47 -26.48
CA GLU A 422 -3.65 9.92 -26.07
C GLU A 422 -3.08 9.05 -24.95
N ALA A 423 -3.92 8.62 -23.99
CA ALA A 423 -3.52 7.70 -22.92
C ALA A 423 -3.10 6.31 -23.45
N LEU A 424 -3.84 5.78 -24.43
CA LEU A 424 -3.49 4.51 -25.11
C LEU A 424 -2.19 4.62 -25.91
N GLU A 425 -1.98 5.72 -26.62
CA GLU A 425 -0.75 5.95 -27.37
C GLU A 425 0.45 6.05 -26.42
N LEU A 426 0.33 6.85 -25.36
CA LEU A 426 1.37 7.01 -24.35
C LEU A 426 1.69 5.69 -23.63
N ALA A 427 0.67 4.89 -23.30
CA ALA A 427 0.87 3.55 -22.76
C ALA A 427 1.72 2.68 -23.70
N ARG A 428 1.35 2.61 -24.98
CA ARG A 428 2.10 1.84 -26.00
C ARG A 428 3.53 2.35 -26.17
N GLN A 429 3.77 3.65 -26.18
CA GLN A 429 5.12 4.23 -26.25
C GLN A 429 5.99 3.77 -25.05
N ARG A 430 5.39 3.68 -23.85
CA ARG A 430 6.06 3.28 -22.60
C ARG A 430 6.17 1.75 -22.40
N THR A 431 5.33 0.93 -23.03
CA THR A 431 5.41 -0.54 -22.96
C THR A 431 6.21 -1.15 -24.12
N SER A 432 6.20 -0.53 -25.30
CA SER A 432 6.99 -0.96 -26.47
C SER A 432 8.49 -0.69 -26.34
N THR A 433 8.92 0.18 -25.41
CA THR A 433 10.33 0.48 -25.10
C THR A 433 11.02 -0.66 -24.33
N LYS A 434 11.07 -1.84 -24.94
CA LYS A 434 12.04 -2.89 -24.62
C LYS A 434 13.33 -2.66 -25.44
N ALA A 435 14.46 -2.63 -24.72
CA ALA A 435 15.83 -2.88 -25.21
C ALA A 435 16.68 -1.74 -25.82
N SER A 436 16.31 -0.45 -25.73
CA SER A 436 17.26 0.64 -26.06
C SER A 436 17.18 1.88 -25.15
N SER A 437 18.35 2.50 -24.94
CA SER A 437 18.60 3.71 -24.13
C SER A 437 18.15 3.69 -22.66
N HIS A 438 18.98 3.09 -21.79
CA HIS A 438 19.30 3.81 -20.54
C HIS A 438 20.10 5.07 -20.94
N PRO A 439 19.76 6.27 -20.42
CA PRO A 439 20.71 7.36 -20.45
C PRO A 439 21.88 6.95 -19.54
N ARG A 440 23.00 6.56 -20.15
CA ARG A 440 24.27 6.47 -19.42
C ARG A 440 24.54 7.87 -18.88
N LEU A 441 24.62 8.01 -17.56
CA LEU A 441 25.21 9.20 -16.95
C LEU A 441 26.64 9.29 -17.48
N ASP A 442 26.88 10.30 -18.31
CA ASP A 442 28.13 10.45 -19.04
C ASP A 442 29.24 10.79 -18.05
N ARG A 443 30.13 9.83 -17.79
CA ARG A 443 31.36 10.05 -17.05
C ARG A 443 32.43 10.51 -18.03
N ARG A 444 32.44 11.81 -18.35
CA ARG A 444 33.58 12.53 -18.91
C ARG A 444 33.37 14.04 -18.77
N ASN A 445 34.37 14.68 -18.12
CA ASN A 445 34.86 16.04 -18.40
C ASN A 445 33.88 17.21 -18.12
N ASP A 446 34.27 18.34 -17.52
CA ASP A 446 35.58 18.95 -17.18
C ASP A 446 35.44 19.75 -15.86
N PRO A 447 36.50 20.41 -15.32
CA PRO A 447 37.93 20.14 -15.40
C PRO A 447 38.58 19.82 -14.04
#